data_AF-A0A3D2LZI5-F1
#
_entry.id   AF-A0A3D2LZI5-F1
#
_cell.length_a   1.000
_cell.length_b   1.000
_cell.length_c   1.000
_cell.angle_alpha   90.00
_cell.angle_beta   90.00
_cell.angle_gamma   90.00
#
_symmetry.space_group_name_H-M   'P 1'
#
loop_
_entity.id
_entity.type
_entity.pdbx_description
1 polymer ?
#
loop_
_entity_poly.entity_id
_entity_poly.type
_entity_poly.pdbx_seq_one_letter_code
_entity_poly.pdbx_strand_id
1 'polypeptide(L)'
;MNGLGISIISTSKGIMTDAQARQLLGLARDLGINLIDTAPAYGVSEQRLGPLLQGQRDHWVVVSKVGEEFIDGQSHFDFSPAHTRRSVERSLQRLRTDR
;
A
#
# COMPACT_ATOMS: atom_id res chain seq x y z
N MET A 1 8.29 -8.71 16.90
CA MET A 1 7.57 -7.86 15.93
C MET A 1 6.16 -7.69 16.43
N ASN A 2 5.77 -6.48 16.82
CA ASN A 2 4.37 -6.16 17.16
C ASN A 2 3.69 -5.71 15.87
N GLY A 3 3.41 -6.67 14.98
CA GLY A 3 2.77 -6.38 13.71
C GLY A 3 1.26 -6.39 13.86
N LEU A 4 0.61 -5.23 13.79
CA LEU A 4 -0.79 -5.16 13.40
C LEU A 4 -0.81 -5.12 11.87
N GLY A 5 -1.48 -6.07 11.23
CA GLY A 5 -1.78 -6.00 9.80
C GLY A 5 -2.83 -4.92 9.55
N ILE A 6 -2.40 -3.68 9.29
CA ILE A 6 -3.33 -2.60 8.98
C ILE A 6 -3.69 -2.69 7.49
N SER A 7 -4.71 -3.50 7.18
CA SER A 7 -5.39 -3.49 5.89
C SER A 7 -6.26 -2.24 5.67
N ILE A 8 -6.41 -1.37 6.68
CA ILE A 8 -7.46 -0.33 6.75
C ILE A 8 -7.28 0.83 5.74
N ILE A 9 -6.11 1.04 5.14
CA ILE A 9 -5.98 2.03 4.05
C ILE A 9 -6.46 1.43 2.71
N SER A 10 -6.62 0.11 2.63
CA SER A 10 -7.34 -0.55 1.54
C SER A 10 -8.83 -0.38 1.75
N THR A 11 -9.42 0.54 1.00
CA THR A 11 -10.64 0.32 0.20
C THR A 11 -10.97 1.65 -0.46
N SER A 12 -11.12 1.62 -1.78
CA SER A 12 -11.88 2.56 -2.63
C SER A 12 -11.66 4.08 -2.44
N LYS A 13 -11.42 4.79 -3.54
CA LYS A 13 -11.53 6.26 -3.59
C LYS A 13 -12.90 6.68 -3.00
N GLY A 14 -12.90 7.41 -1.88
CA GLY A 14 -14.11 7.94 -1.25
C GLY A 14 -14.45 7.42 0.16
N ILE A 15 -13.81 6.36 0.67
CA ILE A 15 -14.13 5.82 2.01
C ILE A 15 -13.46 6.62 3.13
N MET A 16 -12.24 7.09 2.90
CA MET A 16 -11.45 7.83 3.89
C MET A 16 -10.68 8.97 3.22
N THR A 17 -10.76 10.16 3.80
CA THR A 17 -9.96 11.32 3.36
C THR A 17 -8.48 11.13 3.68
N ASP A 18 -7.59 11.86 2.99
CA ASP A 18 -6.16 11.82 3.31
C ASP A 18 -5.86 12.33 4.74
N ALA A 19 -6.67 13.26 5.27
CA ALA A 19 -6.53 13.73 6.64
C ALA A 19 -6.80 12.61 7.66
N GLN A 20 -7.90 11.87 7.47
CA GLN A 20 -8.21 10.69 8.29
C GLN A 20 -7.14 9.60 8.16
N ALA A 21 -6.63 9.38 6.95
CA ALA A 21 -5.54 8.41 6.73
C ALA A 21 -4.26 8.79 7.49
N ARG A 22 -3.88 10.08 7.52
CA ARG A 22 -2.75 10.57 8.33
C ARG A 22 -2.98 10.38 9.82
N GLN A 23 -4.19 10.68 10.31
CA GLN A 23 -4.54 10.48 11.72
C GLN A 23 -4.43 9.01 12.11
N LEU A 24 -4.92 8.11 11.26
CA LEU A 24 -4.83 6.67 11.49
C LEU A 24 -3.37 6.18 11.51
N LEU A 25 -2.54 6.65 10.58
CA LEU A 25 -1.10 6.33 10.56
C LEU A 25 -0.38 6.85 11.81
N GLY A 26 -0.72 8.05 12.27
CA GLY A 26 -0.20 8.63 13.52
C GLY A 26 -0.57 7.78 14.73
N LEU A 27 -1.85 7.45 14.89
CA LEU A 27 -2.33 6.59 15.97
C LEU A 27 -1.68 5.20 15.92
N ALA A 28 -1.55 4.61 14.74
CA ALA A 28 -0.90 3.31 14.58
C ALA A 28 0.56 3.36 15.04
N ARG A 29 1.28 4.42 14.70
CA ARG A 29 2.65 4.64 15.14
C ARG A 29 2.73 4.82 16.66
N ASP A 30 1.84 5.60 17.26
CA ASP A 30 1.78 5.80 18.71
C ASP A 30 1.50 4.50 19.48
N LEU A 31 0.75 3.58 18.86
CA LEU A 31 0.49 2.23 19.36
C LEU A 31 1.63 1.23 19.11
N GLY A 32 2.77 1.68 18.56
CA GLY A 32 3.94 0.85 18.30
C GLY A 32 3.83 -0.03 17.05
N ILE A 33 2.85 0.23 16.18
CA ILE A 33 2.67 -0.51 14.92
C ILE A 33 3.65 0.03 13.89
N ASN A 34 4.26 -0.89 13.15
CA ASN A 34 5.20 -0.55 12.08
C ASN A 34 4.99 -1.35 10.79
N LEU A 35 3.92 -2.14 10.66
CA LEU A 35 3.63 -2.94 9.47
C LEU A 35 2.44 -2.34 8.69
N ILE A 36 2.62 -2.14 7.38
CA ILE A 36 1.58 -1.74 6.44
C ILE A 36 1.45 -2.81 5.37
N ASP A 37 0.21 -3.23 5.10
CA ASP A 37 -0.12 -4.14 4.01
C ASP A 37 -0.86 -3.40 2.89
N THR A 38 -0.43 -3.60 1.65
CA THR A 38 -1.05 -3.05 0.44
C THR A 38 -0.96 -4.04 -0.72
N ALA A 39 -1.51 -3.68 -1.88
CA ALA A 39 -1.38 -4.41 -3.14
C ALA A 39 -1.80 -3.53 -4.33
N PRO A 40 -1.31 -3.82 -5.56
CA PRO A 40 -1.82 -3.20 -6.78
C PRO A 40 -3.33 -3.40 -6.99
N ALA A 41 -3.86 -4.56 -6.61
CA ALA A 41 -5.28 -4.88 -6.69
C ALA A 41 -6.15 -4.07 -5.71
N TYR A 42 -5.55 -3.43 -4.70
CA TYR A 42 -6.27 -2.64 -3.70
C TYR A 42 -6.59 -1.22 -4.21
N GLY A 43 -7.11 -1.13 -5.43
CA GLY A 43 -7.46 0.12 -6.11
C GLY A 43 -6.31 1.13 -6.07
N VAL A 44 -6.52 2.26 -5.38
CA VAL A 44 -5.55 3.37 -5.29
C VAL A 44 -4.65 3.29 -4.04
N SER A 45 -4.62 2.17 -3.31
CA SER A 45 -3.92 2.06 -2.02
C SER A 45 -2.44 2.44 -2.13
N GLU A 46 -1.67 1.82 -3.02
CA GLU A 46 -0.24 2.14 -3.22
C GLU A 46 -0.01 3.60 -3.61
N GLN A 47 -0.85 4.13 -4.52
CA GLN A 47 -0.75 5.51 -5.01
C GLN A 47 -0.99 6.53 -3.89
N ARG A 48 -1.89 6.23 -2.96
CA ARG A 48 -2.18 7.10 -1.80
C ARG A 48 -1.13 6.96 -0.71
N LEU A 49 -0.63 5.74 -0.48
CA LEU A 49 0.38 5.50 0.54
C LEU A 49 1.69 6.24 0.27
N GLY A 50 2.18 6.31 -0.98
CA GLY A 50 3.44 6.99 -1.27
C GLY A 50 3.56 8.40 -0.68
N PRO A 51 2.64 9.33 -1.01
CA PRO A 51 2.60 10.65 -0.39
C PRO A 51 2.38 10.65 1.14
N LEU A 52 1.56 9.72 1.67
CA LEU A 52 1.24 9.64 3.10
C LEU A 52 2.42 9.14 3.96
N LEU A 53 3.33 8.36 3.37
CA LEU A 53 4.52 7.84 4.04
C LEU A 53 5.75 8.74 3.85
N GLN A 54 5.67 9.78 3.03
CA GLN A 54 6.77 10.71 2.81
C GLN A 54 7.20 11.38 4.13
N GLY A 55 8.51 11.36 4.42
CA GLY A 55 9.07 11.85 5.68
C GLY A 55 8.98 10.86 6.86
N GLN A 56 8.31 9.71 6.68
CA GLN A 56 8.22 8.67 7.71
C GLN A 56 8.37 7.23 7.16
N ARG A 57 8.84 7.09 5.91
CA ARG A 57 8.94 5.80 5.19
C ARG A 57 9.72 4.75 5.97
N ASP A 58 10.80 5.14 6.63
CA ASP A 58 11.69 4.20 7.34
C ASP A 58 11.11 3.64 8.63
N HIS A 59 10.06 4.26 9.18
CA HIS A 59 9.31 3.67 10.30
C HIS A 59 8.55 2.41 9.85
N TRP A 60 8.10 2.38 8.59
CA TRP A 60 7.15 1.38 8.11
C TRP A 60 7.84 0.23 7.37
N VAL A 61 7.55 -0.99 7.80
CA VAL A 61 7.70 -2.20 7.00
C VAL A 61 6.49 -2.28 6.07
N VAL A 62 6.72 -2.19 4.77
CA VAL A 62 5.65 -2.21 3.76
C VAL A 62 5.64 -3.57 3.06
N VAL A 63 4.48 -4.22 3.07
CA VAL A 63 4.22 -5.44 2.31
C VAL A 63 3.30 -5.06 1.15
N SER A 64 3.79 -5.26 -0.08
CA SER A 64 2.96 -5.23 -1.28
C SER A 64 2.92 -6.61 -1.93
N LYS A 65 2.08 -6.77 -2.96
CA LYS A 65 1.79 -8.05 -3.62
C LYS A 65 1.93 -7.90 -5.12
N VAL A 66 2.01 -9.03 -5.82
CA VAL A 66 2.03 -9.09 -7.29
C VAL A 66 1.08 -10.20 -7.76
N GLY A 67 0.74 -10.17 -9.04
CA GLY A 67 -0.02 -11.24 -9.70
C GLY A 67 -1.47 -10.89 -9.94
N GLU A 68 -2.14 -10.22 -9.00
CA GLU A 68 -3.51 -9.73 -9.20
C GLU A 68 -3.50 -8.26 -9.63
N GLU A 69 -4.27 -7.97 -10.69
CA GLU A 69 -4.68 -6.63 -11.11
C GLU A 69 -6.19 -6.53 -11.03
N PHE A 70 -6.72 -5.44 -10.46
CA PHE A 70 -8.16 -5.20 -10.38
C PHE A 70 -8.55 -4.11 -11.37
N ILE A 71 -9.22 -4.50 -12.45
CA ILE A 71 -9.55 -3.63 -13.59
C ILE A 71 -11.05 -3.75 -13.84
N ASP A 72 -11.76 -2.62 -13.90
CA ASP A 72 -13.20 -2.55 -14.23
C ASP A 72 -14.11 -3.51 -13.44
N GLY A 73 -13.79 -3.71 -12.15
CA GLY A 73 -14.58 -4.56 -11.25
C GLY A 73 -14.25 -6.05 -11.33
N GLN A 74 -13.21 -6.43 -12.08
CA GLN A 74 -12.80 -7.81 -12.27
C GLN A 74 -11.33 -8.01 -11.91
N SER A 75 -11.03 -9.16 -11.29
CA SER A 75 -9.67 -9.60 -11.01
C SER A 75 -9.07 -10.27 -12.24
N HIS A 76 -7.89 -9.80 -12.62
CA HIS A 76 -7.05 -10.40 -13.64
C HIS A 76 -5.76 -10.92 -13.00
N PHE A 77 -5.33 -12.12 -13.37
CA PHE A 77 -4.16 -12.77 -12.78
C PHE A 77 -3.06 -12.99 -13.81
N ASP A 78 -1.87 -12.44 -13.55
CA ASP A 78 -0.67 -12.62 -14.36
C ASP A 78 0.56 -12.81 -13.46
N PHE A 79 0.95 -14.08 -13.29
CA PHE A 79 2.13 -14.48 -12.51
C PHE A 79 3.38 -14.66 -13.37
N SER A 80 3.39 -14.13 -14.60
CA SER A 80 4.55 -14.22 -15.48
C SER A 80 5.73 -13.41 -14.92
N PRO A 81 6.99 -13.84 -15.17
CA PRO A 81 8.17 -13.09 -14.71
C PRO A 81 8.21 -11.64 -15.22
N ALA A 82 7.68 -11.40 -16.44
CA ALA A 82 7.60 -10.07 -17.03
C ALA A 82 6.61 -9.18 -16.28
N HIS A 83 5.43 -9.69 -15.96
CA HIS A 83 4.44 -8.96 -15.17
C HIS A 83 4.93 -8.72 -13.75
N THR A 84 5.49 -9.72 -13.07
CA THR A 84 6.06 -9.57 -11.73
C THR A 84 7.05 -8.42 -11.65
N ARG A 85 8.04 -8.37 -12.56
CA ARG A 85 9.04 -7.29 -12.59
C ARG A 85 8.39 -5.92 -12.76
N ARG A 86 7.51 -5.79 -13.76
CA ARG A 86 6.78 -4.54 -14.04
C ARG A 86 5.94 -4.08 -12.85
N SER A 87 5.29 -5.03 -12.18
CA SER A 87 4.42 -4.75 -11.04
C SER A 87 5.23 -4.22 -9.85
N VAL A 88 6.36 -4.86 -9.53
CA VAL A 88 7.29 -4.37 -8.49
C VAL A 88 7.80 -2.97 -8.81
N GLU A 89 8.30 -2.72 -10.02
CA GLU A 89 8.80 -1.40 -10.44
C GLU A 89 7.73 -0.30 -10.29
N ARG A 90 6.49 -0.61 -10.67
CA ARG A 90 5.36 0.30 -10.53
C ARG A 90 4.97 0.51 -9.06
N SER A 91 5.01 -0.52 -8.22
CA SER A 91 4.78 -0.41 -6.77
C SER A 91 5.82 0.50 -6.12
N LEU A 92 7.10 0.35 -6.45
CA LEU A 92 8.19 1.23 -5.97
C LEU A 92 7.93 2.69 -6.35
N GLN A 93 7.56 2.94 -7.61
CA GLN A 93 7.21 4.28 -8.08
C GLN A 93 6.01 4.87 -7.32
N ARG A 94 4.94 4.09 -7.15
CA ARG A 94 3.71 4.53 -6.47
C ARG A 94 3.95 4.82 -4.99
N LEU A 95 4.70 3.96 -4.33
CA LEU A 95 5.07 4.07 -2.92
C LEU A 95 6.20 5.07 -2.66
N ARG A 96 6.82 5.62 -3.72
CA ARG A 96 7.90 6.61 -3.66
C ARG A 96 9.09 6.11 -2.83
N THR A 97 9.51 4.87 -3.08
CA THR A 97 10.57 4.16 -2.36
C THR A 97 11.47 3.44 -3.38
N ASP A 98 12.70 3.13 -2.98
CA ASP A 98 13.73 2.46 -3.78
C ASP A 98 13.75 0.94 -3.58
N ARG A 99 13.02 0.46 -2.58
CA ARG A 99 12.82 -0.94 -2.19
C ARG A 99 11.40 -1.19 -1.68
#